data_AF-A0A0A1THB6-F1
#
_entry.id   AF-A0A0A1THB6-F1
#
_cell.length_a   1.000
_cell.length_b   1.000
_cell.length_c   1.000
_cell.angle_alpha   90.00
_cell.angle_beta   90.00
_cell.angle_gamma   90.00
#
_symmetry.space_group_name_H-M   'P 1'
#
loop_
_entity.id
_entity.type
_entity.pdbx_description
1 polymer ?
#
loop_
_entity_poly.entity_id
_entity_poly.type
_entity_poly.pdbx_seq_one_letter_code
_entity_poly.pdbx_strand_id
1 'polypeptide(L)'
;MNPPDSFRDLSSTQQSAWNSSPNLSNGNGTPSTKHHSTFQSPAQTHTMPARTDSFKSDNAVGSSPASKSKQQKQSQQQQAAAPQHDAQLLTFVGRYRDLQTHRDTLDDLTKDVLVYCQTIQTNLQAEIDRIANQLHVSQLDLVDATASRRDLQQRLQTAESHVDWMVTENATFKSRNQYVVVLIDGDNLVFQEKWLKQGLEGGKKAALNLRAAIEEQLGADSGEVEIIAKVIANQASLFKALKGAGSLDNAADLREFMLGFNQARATFDFIDVGGGKGRVESQIKEIARWHVKNYNCRHVAIGISPDTRYAPFIQELVADESIRQRLSIIEGVPLPSTFVAAGLSVVKLERDLFRTEKLTDRPSPIAAPAVPAKNAAAAAATASATAGTPAARTISPETSANGSTGPVSWANVTSTGTPPPPPPQITLPLAAFNSKQQTRAKEKHDKAAQQALQDKGGEKAVYQKVPPEQPKDWTPGERGLDEPILVNVHVYETVKKRKESDKLCNNHFLRGPCAKGEACFFVHDYKPTDDELNAIAVLARQNPCTLGQYCENDDCIYGHHCPSVRDGVCVHPFCRFDEDQHPPNTKFSKTR
;
A
#
# COMPACT_ATOMS: atom_id res chain seq x y z
N MET A 1 -5.18 -57.14 8.35
CA MET A 1 -5.37 -57.93 7.12
C MET A 1 -4.95 -57.05 5.95
N ASN A 2 -4.05 -57.58 5.13
CA ASN A 2 -3.39 -56.95 3.98
C ASN A 2 -4.16 -57.29 2.67
N PRO A 3 -3.74 -56.80 1.48
CA PRO A 3 -4.57 -56.28 0.35
C PRO A 3 -4.84 -57.34 -0.75
N PRO A 4 -5.20 -57.00 -2.03
CA PRO A 4 -4.30 -56.40 -3.06
C PRO A 4 -5.02 -55.41 -4.03
N ASP A 5 -4.45 -54.91 -5.13
CA ASP A 5 -3.16 -54.29 -5.48
C ASP A 5 -3.27 -53.91 -6.98
N SER A 6 -2.41 -52.99 -7.43
CA SER A 6 -2.02 -52.68 -8.82
C SER A 6 -3.01 -52.02 -9.80
N PHE A 7 -2.68 -50.79 -10.26
CA PHE A 7 -2.10 -50.58 -11.60
C PHE A 7 -1.37 -49.22 -11.65
N ARG A 8 -0.13 -49.25 -12.15
CA ARG A 8 0.83 -48.14 -12.23
C ARG A 8 1.21 -47.92 -13.70
N ASP A 9 1.47 -46.65 -14.02
CA ASP A 9 2.33 -46.08 -15.07
C ASP A 9 2.07 -46.36 -16.55
N LEU A 10 2.09 -45.28 -17.35
CA LEU A 10 3.08 -45.02 -18.41
C LEU A 10 2.76 -43.70 -19.14
N SER A 11 3.62 -42.68 -19.02
CA SER A 11 4.29 -42.05 -20.17
C SER A 11 5.09 -40.81 -19.76
N SER A 12 6.41 -40.92 -19.83
CA SER A 12 7.32 -39.79 -20.04
C SER A 12 8.26 -40.14 -21.20
N THR A 13 8.83 -39.09 -21.80
CA THR A 13 9.99 -39.05 -22.71
C THR A 13 9.69 -39.01 -24.22
N GLN A 14 9.84 -37.83 -24.83
CA GLN A 14 10.91 -37.48 -25.78
C GLN A 14 10.60 -36.15 -26.49
N GLN A 15 11.41 -35.11 -26.28
CA GLN A 15 12.30 -34.60 -27.34
C GLN A 15 13.25 -33.52 -26.82
N SER A 16 14.51 -33.75 -27.15
CA SER A 16 15.69 -32.98 -26.78
C SER A 16 16.18 -32.08 -27.92
N ALA A 17 16.72 -30.94 -27.51
CA ALA A 17 17.91 -30.26 -28.04
C ALA A 17 17.87 -29.61 -29.45
N TRP A 18 17.97 -28.27 -29.49
CA TRP A 18 18.78 -27.54 -30.48
C TRP A 18 19.41 -26.27 -29.84
N ASN A 19 20.72 -26.38 -29.55
CA ASN A 19 21.83 -25.43 -29.71
C ASN A 19 21.78 -23.95 -29.24
N SER A 20 22.70 -23.67 -28.29
CA SER A 20 23.87 -22.76 -28.39
C SER A 20 23.69 -21.25 -28.63
N SER A 21 24.20 -20.46 -27.68
CA SER A 21 24.52 -19.02 -27.77
C SER A 21 25.56 -18.71 -28.86
N PRO A 22 25.70 -17.43 -29.30
CA PRO A 22 26.60 -16.52 -28.58
C PRO A 22 26.16 -15.05 -28.49
N ASN A 23 26.85 -14.38 -27.57
CA ASN A 23 26.85 -12.98 -27.18
C ASN A 23 27.23 -12.04 -28.36
N LEU A 24 26.52 -10.92 -28.55
CA LEU A 24 26.99 -9.77 -29.34
C LEU A 24 26.36 -8.46 -28.84
N SER A 25 27.25 -7.48 -28.69
CA SER A 25 27.08 -6.11 -28.20
C SER A 25 26.58 -5.11 -29.27
N ASN A 26 26.05 -3.99 -28.76
CA ASN A 26 25.88 -2.65 -29.36
C ASN A 26 24.74 -2.39 -30.36
N GLY A 27 24.05 -1.26 -30.14
CA GLY A 27 23.55 -0.42 -31.24
C GLY A 27 22.23 0.31 -30.97
N ASN A 28 22.33 1.61 -30.69
CA ASN A 28 21.25 2.61 -30.66
C ASN A 28 20.22 2.50 -31.80
N GLY A 29 18.97 2.85 -31.47
CA GLY A 29 17.95 3.21 -32.47
C GLY A 29 16.60 3.50 -31.83
N THR A 30 16.37 4.76 -31.45
CA THR A 30 15.02 5.30 -31.21
C THR A 30 14.19 5.25 -32.49
N PRO A 31 12.85 5.06 -32.39
CA PRO A 31 12.00 6.18 -32.77
C PRO A 31 10.73 6.34 -31.91
N SER A 32 10.52 7.58 -31.47
CA SER A 32 9.30 8.36 -31.69
C SER A 32 7.93 7.69 -31.44
N THR A 33 7.43 7.81 -30.21
CA THR A 33 6.01 7.56 -29.90
C THR A 33 5.18 8.81 -30.16
N LYS A 34 4.37 8.77 -31.23
CA LYS A 34 3.26 9.69 -31.50
C LYS A 34 1.95 9.05 -31.04
N HIS A 35 1.17 9.84 -30.28
CA HIS A 35 -0.29 9.83 -30.12
C HIS A 35 -1.00 8.48 -29.82
N HIS A 36 -1.23 8.22 -28.52
CA HIS A 36 -2.37 7.42 -28.08
C HIS A 36 -3.62 8.32 -28.04
N SER A 37 -4.57 8.06 -28.94
CA SER A 37 -5.94 8.53 -28.82
C SER A 37 -6.81 7.43 -28.24
N THR A 38 -7.51 7.80 -27.18
CA THR A 38 -8.58 7.11 -26.47
C THR A 38 -9.70 6.67 -27.41
N PHE A 39 -10.02 5.37 -27.44
CA PHE A 39 -11.31 4.88 -27.95
C PHE A 39 -12.27 4.70 -26.79
N GLN A 40 -13.29 5.57 -26.75
CA GLN A 40 -14.50 5.41 -25.95
C GLN A 40 -15.38 4.34 -26.59
N SER A 41 -15.79 3.34 -25.80
CA SER A 41 -16.96 2.50 -26.10
C SER A 41 -18.24 3.31 -25.91
N PRO A 42 -19.27 3.06 -26.72
CA PRO A 42 -20.64 3.12 -26.23
C PRO A 42 -21.27 1.73 -26.28
N ALA A 43 -21.64 1.23 -25.10
CA ALA A 43 -22.64 0.19 -24.97
C ALA A 43 -23.99 0.79 -25.34
N GLN A 44 -24.66 0.23 -26.35
CA GLN A 44 -26.08 0.48 -26.61
C GLN A 44 -26.86 -0.82 -26.44
N THR A 45 -27.71 -0.79 -25.42
CA THR A 45 -28.73 -1.78 -25.10
C THR A 45 -29.92 -1.59 -26.06
N HIS A 46 -30.18 -2.59 -26.91
CA HIS A 46 -31.42 -2.63 -27.70
C HIS A 46 -32.45 -3.54 -27.02
N THR A 47 -33.45 -2.92 -26.40
CA THR A 47 -34.73 -3.52 -26.03
C THR A 47 -35.62 -3.68 -27.26
N MET A 48 -36.06 -4.91 -27.52
CA MET A 48 -37.10 -5.29 -28.49
C MET A 48 -38.51 -4.95 -27.96
N PRO A 49 -39.48 -4.63 -28.84
CA PRO A 49 -40.86 -4.97 -28.59
C PRO A 49 -41.36 -6.03 -29.58
N ALA A 50 -41.96 -7.08 -29.01
CA ALA A 50 -42.72 -8.09 -29.71
C ALA A 50 -44.05 -7.53 -30.23
N ARG A 51 -44.44 -7.92 -31.45
CA ARG A 51 -45.85 -7.98 -31.87
C ARG A 51 -46.11 -9.28 -32.61
N THR A 52 -46.86 -10.14 -31.94
CA THR A 52 -47.61 -11.26 -32.47
C THR A 52 -48.83 -10.73 -33.23
N ASP A 53 -49.20 -11.39 -34.33
CA ASP A 53 -50.57 -11.82 -34.67
C ASP A 53 -50.52 -12.53 -36.03
N SER A 54 -50.51 -13.86 -36.05
CA SER A 54 -51.68 -14.75 -35.99
C SER A 54 -52.43 -14.81 -37.33
N PHE A 55 -52.04 -15.83 -38.09
CA PHE A 55 -52.76 -16.45 -39.20
C PHE A 55 -54.25 -16.68 -38.87
N LYS A 56 -55.11 -16.47 -39.86
CA LYS A 56 -56.30 -17.31 -40.10
C LYS A 56 -56.69 -17.27 -41.57
N SER A 57 -56.56 -18.42 -42.20
CA SER A 57 -57.27 -18.82 -43.42
C SER A 57 -58.72 -19.14 -43.07
N ASP A 58 -59.63 -18.95 -44.02
CA ASP A 58 -60.43 -20.06 -44.59
C ASP A 58 -61.49 -19.53 -45.58
N ASN A 59 -61.32 -19.97 -46.83
CA ASN A 59 -62.30 -20.60 -47.72
C ASN A 59 -63.80 -20.23 -47.68
N ALA A 60 -64.24 -19.67 -48.81
CA ALA A 60 -64.99 -20.38 -49.87
C ALA A 60 -66.50 -20.13 -50.08
N VAL A 61 -66.82 -20.22 -51.39
CA VAL A 61 -68.08 -20.60 -52.05
C VAL A 61 -69.21 -19.57 -52.18
N GLY A 62 -69.59 -19.29 -53.44
CA GLY A 62 -71.00 -19.48 -53.83
C GLY A 62 -71.77 -18.32 -54.45
N SER A 63 -71.91 -18.39 -55.78
CA SER A 63 -73.20 -18.32 -56.49
C SER A 63 -73.95 -16.98 -56.65
N SER A 64 -73.79 -16.41 -57.85
CA SER A 64 -74.86 -16.19 -58.87
C SER A 64 -76.08 -15.29 -58.61
N PRO A 65 -76.73 -14.81 -59.70
CA PRO A 65 -77.26 -13.45 -59.78
C PRO A 65 -78.78 -13.39 -60.00
N ALA A 66 -79.26 -12.18 -60.28
CA ALA A 66 -80.48 -11.80 -61.02
C ALA A 66 -81.51 -10.99 -60.22
N SER A 67 -81.93 -9.85 -60.76
CA SER A 67 -83.28 -9.62 -61.33
C SER A 67 -83.56 -8.12 -61.47
N LYS A 68 -83.75 -7.60 -62.71
CA LYS A 68 -85.04 -7.18 -63.32
C LYS A 68 -85.57 -5.83 -62.77
N SER A 69 -86.13 -4.87 -63.53
CA SER A 69 -86.61 -4.81 -64.91
C SER A 69 -87.15 -3.41 -65.30
N LYS A 70 -86.97 -3.05 -66.58
CA LYS A 70 -87.91 -2.46 -67.58
C LYS A 70 -88.78 -1.20 -67.30
N GLN A 71 -88.67 -0.24 -68.22
CA GLN A 71 -89.69 0.25 -69.22
C GLN A 71 -88.94 1.25 -70.14
N GLN A 72 -88.82 1.20 -71.48
CA GLN A 72 -89.62 0.84 -72.66
C GLN A 72 -90.69 1.88 -73.10
N LYS A 73 -90.41 2.60 -74.19
CA LYS A 73 -91.35 3.07 -75.26
C LYS A 73 -90.52 3.38 -76.51
N GLN A 74 -90.50 2.49 -77.52
CA GLN A 74 -91.39 2.40 -78.70
C GLN A 74 -91.17 3.48 -79.77
N SER A 75 -90.61 3.06 -80.90
CA SER A 75 -91.08 3.41 -82.25
C SER A 75 -90.75 2.28 -83.22
N GLN A 76 -91.53 2.22 -84.29
CA GLN A 76 -91.94 1.05 -85.07
C GLN A 76 -90.99 0.65 -86.22
N GLN A 77 -90.96 -0.66 -86.48
CA GLN A 77 -91.19 -1.30 -87.79
C GLN A 77 -90.22 -1.01 -88.96
N GLN A 78 -89.41 -2.01 -89.33
CA GLN A 78 -89.46 -2.64 -90.66
C GLN A 78 -88.51 -3.86 -90.75
N GLN A 79 -89.01 -4.92 -91.38
CA GLN A 79 -88.32 -6.17 -91.69
C GLN A 79 -87.37 -5.98 -92.88
N ALA A 80 -86.20 -6.61 -92.82
CA ALA A 80 -85.48 -7.09 -93.99
C ALA A 80 -84.60 -8.30 -93.61
N ALA A 81 -84.77 -9.42 -94.30
CA ALA A 81 -83.94 -10.61 -94.17
C ALA A 81 -82.57 -10.35 -94.82
N ALA A 82 -81.48 -10.47 -94.04
CA ALA A 82 -80.11 -10.39 -94.55
C ALA A 82 -79.61 -11.77 -95.02
N PRO A 83 -78.81 -11.84 -96.10
CA PRO A 83 -78.38 -13.10 -96.71
C PRO A 83 -77.34 -13.82 -95.83
N GLN A 84 -77.38 -15.16 -95.81
CA GLN A 84 -76.56 -16.04 -94.95
C GLN A 84 -75.04 -15.80 -95.06
N HIS A 85 -74.57 -15.15 -96.12
CA HIS A 85 -73.16 -14.84 -96.36
C HIS A 85 -72.62 -13.71 -95.45
N ASP A 86 -73.44 -12.71 -95.12
CA ASP A 86 -73.06 -11.61 -94.23
C ASP A 86 -72.95 -12.07 -92.77
N ALA A 87 -73.80 -13.04 -92.37
CA ALA A 87 -73.74 -13.67 -91.06
C ALA A 87 -72.43 -14.48 -90.88
N GLN A 88 -71.99 -15.22 -91.91
CA GLN A 88 -70.73 -15.96 -91.87
C GLN A 88 -69.51 -15.03 -91.77
N LEU A 89 -69.51 -13.91 -92.51
CA LEU A 89 -68.44 -12.91 -92.47
C LEU A 89 -68.38 -12.22 -91.11
N LEU A 90 -69.52 -11.86 -90.52
CA LEU A 90 -69.62 -11.31 -89.17
C LEU A 90 -69.12 -12.31 -88.10
N THR A 91 -69.43 -13.61 -88.23
CA THR A 91 -68.90 -14.64 -87.31
C THR A 91 -67.40 -14.88 -87.46
N PHE A 92 -66.84 -14.80 -88.67
CA PHE A 92 -65.39 -14.85 -88.89
C PHE A 92 -64.67 -13.65 -88.26
N VAL A 93 -65.20 -12.43 -88.49
CA VAL A 93 -64.66 -11.21 -87.88
C VAL A 93 -64.74 -11.27 -86.35
N GLY A 94 -65.80 -11.84 -85.78
CA GLY A 94 -65.90 -12.14 -84.35
C GLY A 94 -64.76 -13.04 -83.85
N ARG A 95 -64.60 -14.23 -84.46
CA ARG A 95 -63.52 -15.17 -84.09
C ARG A 95 -62.11 -14.59 -84.28
N TYR A 96 -61.90 -13.78 -85.32
CA TYR A 96 -60.62 -13.11 -85.55
C TYR A 96 -60.33 -12.09 -84.44
N ARG A 97 -61.33 -11.31 -84.00
CA ARG A 97 -61.19 -10.40 -82.86
C ARG A 97 -60.90 -11.16 -81.57
N ASP A 98 -61.59 -12.26 -81.32
CA ASP A 98 -61.33 -13.10 -80.14
C ASP A 98 -59.89 -13.64 -80.13
N LEU A 99 -59.38 -14.06 -81.29
CA LEU A 99 -58.00 -14.52 -81.45
C LEU A 99 -56.99 -13.39 -81.27
N GLN A 100 -57.31 -12.17 -81.72
CA GLN A 100 -56.50 -10.98 -81.43
C GLN A 100 -56.46 -10.67 -79.93
N THR A 101 -57.61 -10.69 -79.24
CA THR A 101 -57.67 -10.49 -77.80
C THR A 101 -56.88 -11.57 -77.04
N HIS A 102 -56.98 -12.84 -77.45
CA HIS A 102 -56.15 -13.90 -76.87
C HIS A 102 -54.65 -13.64 -77.05
N ARG A 103 -54.23 -13.20 -78.24
CA ARG A 103 -52.84 -12.83 -78.50
C ARG A 103 -52.38 -11.68 -77.61
N ASP A 104 -53.19 -10.61 -77.50
CA ASP A 104 -52.87 -9.46 -76.65
C ASP A 104 -52.75 -9.89 -75.17
N THR A 105 -53.66 -10.74 -74.68
CA THR A 105 -53.58 -11.26 -73.29
C THR A 105 -52.37 -12.16 -73.05
N LEU A 106 -51.93 -12.94 -74.05
CA LEU A 106 -50.72 -13.75 -73.96
C LEU A 106 -49.46 -12.87 -73.95
N ASP A 107 -49.45 -11.80 -74.75
CA ASP A 107 -48.34 -10.84 -74.78
C ASP A 107 -48.24 -10.09 -73.44
N ASP A 108 -49.37 -9.71 -72.84
CA ASP A 108 -49.40 -9.07 -71.52
C ASP A 108 -48.97 -10.03 -70.40
N LEU A 109 -49.46 -11.28 -70.40
CA LEU A 109 -49.00 -12.30 -69.45
C LEU A 109 -47.49 -12.56 -69.60
N THR A 110 -46.97 -12.58 -70.82
CA THR A 110 -45.54 -12.76 -71.07
C THR A 110 -44.73 -11.59 -70.50
N LYS A 111 -45.20 -10.35 -70.66
CA LYS A 111 -44.56 -9.16 -70.02
C LYS A 111 -44.60 -9.27 -68.50
N ASP A 112 -45.74 -9.64 -67.92
CA ASP A 112 -45.89 -9.78 -66.47
C ASP A 112 -44.93 -10.83 -65.91
N VAL A 113 -44.79 -11.98 -66.57
CA VAL A 113 -43.84 -13.02 -66.18
C VAL A 113 -42.39 -12.52 -66.29
N LEU A 114 -42.03 -11.80 -67.36
CA LEU A 114 -40.69 -11.23 -67.50
C LEU A 114 -40.37 -10.19 -66.41
N VAL A 115 -41.32 -9.31 -66.10
CA VAL A 115 -41.18 -8.32 -65.02
C VAL A 115 -41.08 -8.99 -63.66
N TYR A 116 -41.88 -10.03 -63.41
CA TYR A 116 -41.83 -10.81 -62.18
C TYR A 116 -40.49 -11.52 -62.01
N CYS A 117 -39.99 -12.20 -63.06
CA CYS A 117 -38.67 -12.83 -63.06
C CYS A 117 -37.55 -11.80 -62.83
N GLN A 118 -37.60 -10.64 -63.50
CA GLN A 118 -36.63 -9.56 -63.32
C GLN A 118 -36.64 -9.02 -61.87
N THR A 119 -37.83 -8.85 -61.30
CA THR A 119 -38.01 -8.38 -59.92
C THR A 119 -37.43 -9.38 -58.93
N ILE A 120 -37.72 -10.67 -59.09
CA ILE A 120 -37.13 -11.73 -58.25
C ILE A 120 -35.60 -11.73 -58.39
N GLN A 121 -35.08 -11.67 -59.61
CA GLN A 121 -33.64 -11.70 -59.84
C GLN A 121 -32.94 -10.50 -59.18
N THR A 122 -33.53 -9.32 -59.27
CA THR A 122 -32.98 -8.11 -58.65
C THR A 122 -33.04 -8.20 -57.12
N ASN A 123 -34.15 -8.70 -56.56
CA ASN A 123 -34.29 -8.90 -55.12
C ASN A 123 -33.30 -9.94 -54.58
N LEU A 124 -33.14 -11.06 -55.27
CA LEU A 124 -32.18 -12.10 -54.90
C LEU A 124 -30.74 -11.59 -54.99
N GLN A 125 -30.40 -10.84 -56.03
CA GLN A 125 -29.07 -10.26 -56.17
C GLN A 125 -28.78 -9.25 -55.05
N ALA A 126 -29.75 -8.40 -54.72
CA ALA A 126 -29.62 -7.46 -53.60
C ALA A 126 -29.42 -8.19 -52.26
N GLU A 127 -30.12 -9.30 -52.03
CA GLU A 127 -29.96 -10.07 -50.78
C GLU A 127 -28.62 -10.82 -50.74
N ILE A 128 -28.14 -11.34 -51.88
CA ILE A 128 -26.79 -11.92 -52.00
C ILE A 128 -25.73 -10.88 -51.65
N ASP A 129 -25.82 -9.68 -52.23
CA ASP A 129 -24.87 -8.60 -51.98
C ASP A 129 -24.92 -8.16 -50.51
N ARG A 130 -26.12 -8.09 -49.92
CA ARG A 130 -26.31 -7.78 -48.50
C ARG A 130 -25.64 -8.82 -47.59
N ILE A 131 -25.89 -10.11 -47.82
CA ILE A 131 -25.33 -11.20 -47.01
C ILE A 131 -23.80 -11.26 -47.20
N ALA A 132 -23.30 -11.09 -48.43
CA ALA A 132 -21.87 -11.06 -48.71
C ALA A 132 -21.17 -9.92 -47.95
N ASN A 133 -21.77 -8.73 -47.91
CA ASN A 133 -21.26 -7.60 -47.12
C ASN A 133 -21.29 -7.89 -45.61
N GLN A 134 -22.39 -8.46 -45.09
CA GLN A 134 -22.48 -8.83 -43.68
C GLN A 134 -21.44 -9.88 -43.29
N LEU A 135 -21.21 -10.88 -44.15
CA LEU A 135 -20.18 -11.90 -43.94
C LEU A 135 -18.80 -11.27 -43.94
N HIS A 136 -18.52 -10.35 -44.87
CA HIS A 136 -17.23 -9.67 -44.95
C HIS A 136 -16.93 -8.84 -43.69
N VAL A 137 -17.90 -8.04 -43.22
CA VAL A 137 -17.75 -7.26 -41.98
C VAL A 137 -17.55 -8.18 -40.78
N SER A 138 -18.37 -9.24 -40.66
CA SER A 138 -18.24 -10.21 -39.56
C SER A 138 -16.88 -10.92 -39.56
N GLN A 139 -16.30 -11.18 -40.73
CA GLN A 139 -14.96 -11.76 -40.86
C GLN A 139 -13.88 -10.81 -40.33
N LEU A 140 -13.99 -9.51 -40.63
CA LEU A 140 -13.06 -8.49 -40.14
C LEU A 140 -13.14 -8.37 -38.61
N ASP A 141 -14.36 -8.31 -38.06
CA ASP A 141 -14.59 -8.24 -36.62
C ASP A 141 -14.04 -9.48 -35.89
N LEU A 142 -14.22 -10.67 -36.47
CA LEU A 142 -13.67 -11.91 -35.91
C LEU A 142 -12.13 -11.89 -35.87
N VAL A 143 -11.48 -11.36 -36.91
CA VAL A 143 -10.02 -11.23 -36.96
C VAL A 143 -9.54 -10.26 -35.89
N ASP A 144 -10.17 -9.09 -35.77
CA ASP A 144 -9.82 -8.09 -34.75
C ASP A 144 -10.03 -8.63 -33.33
N ALA A 145 -11.19 -9.24 -33.06
CA ALA A 145 -11.50 -9.86 -31.77
C ALA A 145 -10.51 -10.99 -31.43
N THR A 146 -10.11 -11.79 -32.43
CA THR A 146 -9.12 -12.85 -32.23
C THR A 146 -7.73 -12.29 -31.92
N ALA A 147 -7.32 -11.22 -32.60
CA ALA A 147 -6.04 -10.55 -32.36
C ALA A 147 -6.02 -9.89 -30.96
N SER A 148 -7.06 -9.15 -30.62
CA SER A 148 -7.24 -8.51 -29.31
C SER A 148 -7.23 -9.54 -28.17
N ARG A 149 -7.97 -10.65 -28.33
CA ARG A 149 -7.97 -11.74 -27.35
C ARG A 149 -6.56 -12.32 -27.14
N ARG A 150 -5.78 -12.51 -28.19
CA ARG A 150 -4.40 -13.04 -28.09
C ARG A 150 -3.47 -12.05 -27.40
N ASP A 151 -3.55 -10.76 -27.71
CA ASP A 151 -2.79 -9.71 -27.02
C ASP A 151 -3.10 -9.69 -25.51
N LEU A 152 -4.39 -9.72 -25.17
CA LEU A 152 -4.82 -9.75 -23.77
C LEU A 152 -4.33 -11.00 -23.04
N GLN A 153 -4.36 -12.17 -23.68
CA GLN A 153 -3.82 -13.39 -23.11
C GLN A 153 -2.30 -13.29 -22.85
N GLN A 154 -1.54 -12.72 -23.78
CA GLN A 154 -0.11 -12.52 -23.61
C GLN A 154 0.20 -11.54 -22.47
N ARG A 155 -0.57 -10.44 -22.37
CA ARG A 155 -0.44 -9.45 -21.29
C ARG A 155 -0.80 -10.03 -19.93
N LEU A 156 -1.85 -10.85 -19.86
CA LEU A 156 -2.23 -11.56 -18.65
C LEU A 156 -1.11 -12.51 -18.20
N GLN A 157 -0.61 -13.35 -19.10
CA GLN A 157 0.49 -14.27 -18.79
C GLN A 157 1.75 -13.54 -18.32
N THR A 158 2.07 -12.39 -18.94
CA THR A 158 3.21 -11.56 -18.53
C THR A 158 2.98 -10.98 -17.13
N ALA A 159 1.78 -10.48 -16.85
CA ALA A 159 1.43 -9.94 -15.53
C ALA A 159 1.45 -11.02 -14.44
N GLU A 160 0.91 -12.21 -14.71
CA GLU A 160 0.95 -13.37 -13.81
C GLU A 160 2.41 -13.76 -13.49
N SER A 161 3.26 -13.88 -14.53
CA SER A 161 4.68 -14.18 -14.33
C SER A 161 5.42 -13.12 -13.50
N HIS A 162 5.04 -11.85 -13.66
CA HIS A 162 5.60 -10.75 -12.88
C HIS A 162 5.16 -10.83 -11.41
N VAL A 163 3.90 -11.15 -11.15
CA VAL A 163 3.38 -11.34 -9.78
C VAL A 163 4.08 -12.52 -9.11
N ASP A 164 4.21 -13.66 -9.80
CA ASP A 164 4.93 -14.84 -9.27
C ASP A 164 6.39 -14.53 -8.94
N TRP A 165 7.06 -13.77 -9.81
CA TRP A 165 8.41 -13.29 -9.56
C TRP A 165 8.47 -12.38 -8.32
N MET A 166 7.58 -11.40 -8.20
CA MET A 166 7.51 -10.51 -7.03
C MET A 166 7.22 -11.27 -5.72
N VAL A 167 6.35 -12.28 -5.75
CA VAL A 167 6.04 -13.12 -4.58
C VAL A 167 7.28 -13.90 -4.15
N THR A 168 7.98 -14.51 -5.10
CA THR A 168 9.20 -15.27 -4.85
C THR A 168 10.33 -14.39 -4.31
N GLU A 169 10.49 -13.20 -4.89
CA GLU A 169 11.51 -12.24 -4.46
C GLU A 169 11.20 -11.71 -3.05
N ASN A 170 9.94 -11.40 -2.74
CA ASN A 170 9.51 -11.03 -1.40
C ASN A 170 9.73 -12.15 -0.37
N ALA A 171 9.48 -13.41 -0.72
CA ALA A 171 9.80 -14.55 0.14
C ALA A 171 11.31 -14.65 0.39
N THR A 172 12.12 -14.34 -0.63
CA THR A 172 13.57 -14.28 -0.51
C THR A 172 14.00 -13.15 0.43
N PHE A 173 13.44 -11.94 0.32
CA PHE A 173 13.75 -10.83 1.24
C PHE A 173 13.36 -11.13 2.69
N LYS A 174 12.24 -11.83 2.92
CA LYS A 174 11.81 -12.26 4.26
C LYS A 174 12.70 -13.35 4.84
N SER A 175 13.37 -14.15 4.00
CA SER A 175 14.24 -15.27 4.44
C SER A 175 15.73 -14.94 4.48
N ARG A 176 16.16 -13.81 3.92
CA ARG A 176 17.53 -13.31 4.09
C ARG A 176 17.77 -12.84 5.53
N ASN A 177 19.00 -13.05 6.02
CA ASN A 177 19.47 -12.59 7.33
C ASN A 177 18.51 -12.95 8.48
N GLN A 178 17.99 -14.18 8.46
CA GLN A 178 17.12 -14.65 9.52
C GLN A 178 17.87 -14.67 10.86
N TYR A 179 17.22 -14.20 11.92
CA TYR A 179 17.82 -14.18 13.25
C TYR A 179 16.80 -14.48 14.35
N VAL A 180 17.30 -14.89 15.51
CA VAL A 180 16.57 -14.98 16.76
C VAL A 180 17.13 -13.95 17.73
N VAL A 181 16.26 -13.26 18.46
CA VAL A 181 16.68 -12.33 19.50
C VAL A 181 16.34 -12.88 20.88
N VAL A 182 17.31 -12.80 21.78
CA VAL A 182 17.22 -13.22 23.18
C VAL A 182 17.37 -11.98 24.04
N LEU A 183 16.31 -11.62 24.77
CA LEU A 183 16.27 -10.42 25.62
C LEU A 183 16.17 -10.85 27.07
N ILE A 184 17.19 -10.57 27.87
CA ILE A 184 17.28 -11.02 29.26
C ILE A 184 17.26 -9.81 30.20
N ASP A 185 16.32 -9.82 31.14
CA ASP A 185 16.31 -8.94 32.30
C ASP A 185 17.36 -9.44 33.31
N GLY A 186 18.57 -8.92 33.22
CA GLY A 186 19.71 -9.38 34.02
C GLY A 186 19.62 -9.03 35.50
N ASP A 187 18.74 -8.09 35.90
CA ASP A 187 18.46 -7.83 37.32
C ASP A 187 17.64 -8.97 37.95
N ASN A 188 16.80 -9.62 37.14
CA ASN A 188 15.78 -10.56 37.62
C ASN A 188 16.03 -12.02 37.19
N LEU A 189 16.73 -12.25 36.07
CA LEU A 189 17.17 -13.55 35.58
C LEU A 189 18.71 -13.62 35.64
N VAL A 190 19.22 -13.94 36.83
CA VAL A 190 20.63 -13.81 37.17
C VAL A 190 21.40 -15.07 36.80
N PHE A 191 22.58 -14.92 36.20
CA PHE A 191 23.51 -16.02 35.90
C PHE A 191 24.00 -16.72 37.17
N GLN A 192 24.36 -17.99 37.04
CA GLN A 192 24.90 -18.73 38.18
C GLN A 192 26.23 -18.19 38.69
N GLU A 193 26.42 -18.36 39.99
CA GLU A 193 27.62 -17.94 40.71
C GLU A 193 28.91 -18.53 40.13
N LYS A 194 28.86 -19.79 39.64
CA LYS A 194 30.00 -20.46 38.99
C LYS A 194 30.50 -19.70 37.76
N TRP A 195 29.61 -19.02 37.02
CA TRP A 195 29.96 -18.22 35.85
C TRP A 195 30.46 -16.85 36.28
N LEU A 196 29.77 -16.19 37.21
CA LEU A 196 30.12 -14.85 37.69
C LEU A 196 31.52 -14.79 38.33
N LYS A 197 31.87 -15.78 39.17
CA LYS A 197 33.17 -15.86 39.85
C LYS A 197 34.37 -16.11 38.91
N GLN A 198 34.13 -16.54 37.68
CA GLN A 198 35.18 -16.74 36.67
C GLN A 198 35.49 -15.45 35.88
N GLY A 199 34.87 -14.31 36.22
CA GLY A 199 35.12 -13.03 35.57
C GLY A 199 34.99 -13.11 34.05
N LEU A 200 36.01 -12.62 33.34
CA LEU A 200 36.04 -12.55 31.87
C LEU A 200 35.76 -13.89 31.20
N GLU A 201 36.41 -14.96 31.66
CA GLU A 201 36.27 -16.28 31.05
C GLU A 201 34.89 -16.89 31.33
N GLY A 202 34.33 -16.59 32.50
CA GLY A 202 32.96 -16.95 32.86
C GLY A 202 31.93 -16.31 31.94
N GLY A 203 32.10 -15.02 31.62
CA GLY A 203 31.26 -14.29 30.68
C GLY A 203 31.25 -14.91 29.28
N LYS A 204 32.45 -15.25 28.78
CA LYS A 204 32.61 -15.90 27.47
C LYS A 204 31.90 -17.25 27.42
N LYS A 205 32.12 -18.10 28.43
CA LYS A 205 31.48 -19.41 28.52
C LYS A 205 29.97 -19.31 28.67
N ALA A 206 29.47 -18.36 29.47
CA ALA A 206 28.03 -18.15 29.65
C ALA A 206 27.35 -17.75 28.32
N ALA A 207 27.95 -16.83 27.55
CA ALA A 207 27.46 -16.45 26.23
C ALA A 207 27.41 -17.64 25.25
N LEU A 208 28.49 -18.43 25.18
CA LEU A 208 28.54 -19.61 24.30
C LEU A 208 27.53 -20.69 24.70
N ASN A 209 27.34 -20.92 26.00
CA ASN A 209 26.34 -21.86 26.50
C ASN A 209 24.90 -21.34 26.27
N LEU A 210 24.67 -20.03 26.40
CA LEU A 210 23.38 -19.42 26.07
C LEU A 210 23.04 -19.66 24.60
N ARG A 211 23.99 -19.40 23.70
CA ARG A 211 23.82 -19.68 22.28
C ARG A 211 23.46 -21.16 22.03
N ALA A 212 24.26 -22.08 22.57
CA ALA A 212 24.04 -23.52 22.39
C ALA A 212 22.68 -23.96 22.91
N ALA A 213 22.24 -23.45 24.07
CA ALA A 213 20.93 -23.76 24.63
C ALA A 213 19.77 -23.24 23.76
N ILE A 214 19.94 -22.07 23.11
CA ILE A 214 18.93 -21.52 22.21
C ILE A 214 18.90 -22.28 20.87
N GLU A 215 20.07 -22.65 20.32
CA GLU A 215 20.15 -23.49 19.12
C GLU A 215 19.44 -24.85 19.33
N GLU A 216 19.64 -25.46 20.50
CA GLU A 216 19.00 -26.71 20.89
C GLU A 216 17.47 -26.58 20.99
N GLN A 217 16.96 -25.44 21.47
CA GLN A 217 15.52 -25.16 21.53
C GLN A 217 14.88 -24.92 20.15
N LEU A 218 15.61 -24.34 19.20
CA LEU A 218 15.09 -24.05 17.86
C LEU A 218 14.98 -25.31 16.98
N GLY A 219 15.64 -26.41 17.37
CA GLY A 219 15.59 -27.70 16.68
C GLY A 219 16.38 -27.74 15.37
N ALA A 220 16.46 -28.93 14.76
CA ALA A 220 17.26 -29.19 13.55
C ALA A 220 16.76 -28.48 12.28
N ASP A 221 15.50 -28.00 12.29
CA ASP A 221 14.85 -27.32 11.17
C ASP A 221 15.15 -25.81 11.11
N SER A 222 15.99 -25.29 12.02
CA SER A 222 16.20 -23.85 12.17
C SER A 222 16.92 -23.21 10.99
N GLY A 223 17.68 -23.96 10.19
CA GLY A 223 18.57 -23.40 9.18
C GLY A 223 19.70 -22.55 9.81
N GLU A 224 20.49 -21.88 8.98
CA GLU A 224 21.56 -20.98 9.42
C GLU A 224 20.97 -19.65 9.90
N VAL A 225 20.63 -19.58 11.19
CA VAL A 225 19.99 -18.41 11.82
C VAL A 225 20.96 -17.77 12.81
N GLU A 226 21.12 -16.45 12.71
CA GLU A 226 21.99 -15.71 13.64
C GLU A 226 21.28 -15.53 14.99
N ILE A 227 22.00 -15.67 16.10
CA ILE A 227 21.45 -15.44 17.44
C ILE A 227 21.99 -14.12 17.96
N ILE A 228 21.07 -13.22 18.30
CA ILE A 228 21.37 -11.93 18.93
C ILE A 228 20.95 -12.01 20.38
N ALA A 229 21.86 -11.78 21.32
CA ALA A 229 21.55 -11.82 22.74
C ALA A 229 21.81 -10.47 23.40
N LYS A 230 20.84 -9.96 24.17
CA LYS A 230 20.96 -8.71 24.92
C LYS A 230 20.57 -8.96 26.36
N VAL A 231 21.55 -8.92 27.25
CA VAL A 231 21.34 -8.90 28.69
C VAL A 231 21.31 -7.45 29.14
N ILE A 232 20.19 -7.03 29.74
CA ILE A 232 19.97 -5.65 30.14
C ILE A 232 19.84 -5.64 31.66
N ALA A 233 20.72 -4.93 32.34
CA ALA A 233 20.73 -4.86 33.80
C ALA A 233 21.19 -3.48 34.27
N ASN A 234 20.99 -3.19 35.54
CA ASN A 234 21.72 -2.11 36.21
C ASN A 234 22.87 -2.75 37.01
N GLN A 235 24.11 -2.51 36.55
CA GLN A 235 25.30 -3.14 37.11
C GLN A 235 25.43 -2.89 38.62
N ALA A 236 25.12 -1.67 39.07
CA ALA A 236 25.27 -1.28 40.47
C ALA A 236 24.25 -1.98 41.38
N SER A 237 22.98 -2.06 40.97
CA SER A 237 21.95 -2.78 41.74
C SER A 237 22.17 -4.30 41.71
N LEU A 238 22.54 -4.84 40.55
CA LEU A 238 22.83 -6.27 40.40
C LEU A 238 24.00 -6.68 41.29
N PHE A 239 25.10 -5.91 41.28
CA PHE A 239 26.24 -6.18 42.17
C PHE A 239 25.85 -6.11 43.65
N LYS A 240 25.06 -5.10 44.04
CA LYS A 240 24.60 -4.96 45.43
C LYS A 240 23.78 -6.18 45.88
N ALA A 241 22.90 -6.68 45.02
CA ALA A 241 22.09 -7.87 45.29
C ALA A 241 22.96 -9.15 45.37
N LEU A 242 23.91 -9.31 44.45
CA LEU A 242 24.86 -10.43 44.45
C LEU A 242 25.74 -10.46 45.71
N LYS A 243 26.17 -9.29 46.18
CA LYS A 243 26.96 -9.15 47.40
C LYS A 243 26.14 -9.42 48.66
N GLY A 244 24.90 -8.92 48.72
CA GLY A 244 23.97 -9.17 49.84
C GLY A 244 23.64 -10.65 50.02
N ALA A 245 23.53 -11.39 48.91
CA ALA A 245 23.34 -12.84 48.93
C ALA A 245 24.63 -13.65 49.19
N GLY A 246 25.80 -13.00 49.24
CA GLY A 246 27.10 -13.68 49.39
C GLY A 246 27.56 -14.46 48.15
N SER A 247 26.99 -14.17 46.98
CA SER A 247 27.35 -14.84 45.72
C SER A 247 28.53 -14.20 45.00
N LEU A 248 28.78 -12.90 45.23
CA LEU A 248 29.92 -12.21 44.62
C LEU A 248 30.46 -11.12 45.55
N ASP A 249 31.76 -11.19 45.86
CA ASP A 249 32.39 -10.25 46.79
C ASP A 249 32.99 -9.03 46.08
N ASN A 250 33.51 -9.24 44.87
CA ASN A 250 34.27 -8.25 44.13
C ASN A 250 33.49 -7.70 42.92
N ALA A 251 33.39 -6.38 42.83
CA ALA A 251 32.69 -5.71 41.72
C ALA A 251 33.46 -5.83 40.39
N ALA A 252 34.77 -6.11 40.45
CA ALA A 252 35.56 -6.31 39.25
C ALA A 252 35.15 -7.58 38.51
N ASP A 253 34.89 -8.67 39.22
CA ASP A 253 34.49 -9.94 38.63
C ASP A 253 33.20 -9.79 37.81
N LEU A 254 32.22 -9.02 38.29
CA LEU A 254 30.99 -8.74 37.53
C LEU A 254 31.29 -7.93 36.26
N ARG A 255 32.14 -6.89 36.35
CA ARG A 255 32.52 -6.09 35.19
C ARG A 255 33.29 -6.90 34.16
N GLU A 256 34.20 -7.75 34.60
CA GLU A 256 34.93 -8.66 33.72
C GLU A 256 33.99 -9.69 33.11
N PHE A 257 33.04 -10.24 33.87
CA PHE A 257 32.00 -11.12 33.34
C PHE A 257 31.19 -10.45 32.22
N MET A 258 30.70 -9.23 32.44
CA MET A 258 29.98 -8.47 31.41
C MET A 258 30.85 -8.25 30.16
N LEU A 259 32.11 -7.88 30.35
CA LEU A 259 33.06 -7.69 29.26
C LEU A 259 33.31 -9.01 28.50
N GLY A 260 33.45 -10.12 29.21
CA GLY A 260 33.63 -11.45 28.64
C GLY A 260 32.44 -11.89 27.80
N PHE A 261 31.22 -11.61 28.28
CA PHE A 261 29.99 -11.86 27.55
C PHE A 261 29.98 -11.10 26.21
N ASN A 262 30.32 -9.81 26.23
CA ASN A 262 30.37 -8.95 25.04
C ASN A 262 31.44 -9.39 24.04
N GLN A 263 32.54 -9.96 24.52
CA GLN A 263 33.65 -10.43 23.66
C GLN A 263 33.40 -11.80 23.04
N ALA A 264 32.39 -12.56 23.49
CA ALA A 264 32.16 -13.92 23.03
C ALA A 264 31.67 -13.97 21.57
N ARG A 265 30.80 -13.02 21.20
CA ARG A 265 30.19 -12.89 19.86
C ARG A 265 29.87 -11.42 19.60
N ALA A 266 29.98 -11.00 18.34
CA ALA A 266 29.68 -9.61 17.95
C ALA A 266 28.20 -9.23 18.14
N THR A 267 27.30 -10.21 18.16
CA THR A 267 25.84 -10.06 18.32
C THR A 267 25.37 -10.19 19.77
N PHE A 268 26.30 -10.31 20.73
CA PHE A 268 26.02 -10.52 22.14
C PHE A 268 26.40 -9.28 22.95
N ASP A 269 25.42 -8.71 23.64
CA ASP A 269 25.60 -7.50 24.44
C ASP A 269 25.10 -7.70 25.87
N PHE A 270 25.89 -7.24 26.82
CA PHE A 270 25.57 -7.05 28.21
C PHE A 270 25.61 -5.55 28.48
N ILE A 271 24.44 -4.98 28.73
CA ILE A 271 24.18 -3.55 28.73
C ILE A 271 23.91 -3.10 30.17
N ASP A 272 24.72 -2.17 30.67
CA ASP A 272 24.43 -1.43 31.89
C ASP A 272 23.58 -0.20 31.55
N VAL A 273 22.35 -0.17 32.06
CA VAL A 273 21.41 0.96 31.85
C VAL A 273 21.60 2.09 32.87
N GLY A 274 22.44 1.87 33.88
CA GLY A 274 22.70 2.79 34.96
C GLY A 274 21.47 3.04 35.86
N GLY A 275 21.53 4.11 36.65
CA GLY A 275 20.50 4.45 37.63
C GLY A 275 19.14 4.80 37.03
N GLY A 276 18.06 4.37 37.69
CA GLY A 276 16.68 4.73 37.36
C GLY A 276 15.71 3.55 37.44
N LYS A 277 14.57 3.75 38.10
CA LYS A 277 13.56 2.69 38.26
C LYS A 277 12.89 2.39 36.92
N GLY A 278 12.80 1.11 36.56
CA GLY A 278 12.07 0.64 35.36
C GLY A 278 12.78 0.84 34.03
N ARG A 279 14.05 1.26 34.00
CA ARG A 279 14.81 1.42 32.74
C ARG A 279 15.02 0.10 31.99
N VAL A 280 15.44 -0.94 32.71
CA VAL A 280 15.62 -2.31 32.17
C VAL A 280 14.32 -2.79 31.50
N GLU A 281 13.21 -2.69 32.24
CA GLU A 281 11.88 -3.08 31.78
C GLU A 281 11.45 -2.30 30.53
N SER A 282 11.58 -0.98 30.55
CA SER A 282 11.21 -0.14 29.39
C SER A 282 12.02 -0.52 28.15
N GLN A 283 13.32 -0.79 28.30
CA GLN A 283 14.19 -1.11 27.18
C GLN A 283 13.88 -2.49 26.59
N ILE A 284 13.65 -3.51 27.43
CA ILE A 284 13.21 -4.84 26.98
C ILE A 284 11.89 -4.75 26.20
N LYS A 285 10.90 -4.02 26.73
CA LYS A 285 9.58 -3.88 26.10
C LYS A 285 9.67 -3.25 24.71
N GLU A 286 10.42 -2.16 24.57
CA GLU A 286 10.55 -1.46 23.27
C GLU A 286 11.38 -2.27 22.26
N ILE A 287 12.47 -2.91 22.69
CA ILE A 287 13.28 -3.76 21.81
C ILE A 287 12.44 -4.97 21.33
N ALA A 288 11.71 -5.62 22.24
CA ALA A 288 10.82 -6.74 21.89
C ALA A 288 9.74 -6.30 20.88
N ARG A 289 9.07 -5.15 21.09
CA ARG A 289 8.07 -4.61 20.14
C ARG A 289 8.62 -4.39 18.74
N TRP A 290 9.88 -3.95 18.65
CA TRP A 290 10.51 -3.75 17.36
C TRP A 290 10.78 -5.08 16.65
N HIS A 291 11.35 -6.06 17.36
CA HIS A 291 11.72 -7.35 16.76
C HIS A 291 10.52 -8.21 16.34
N VAL A 292 9.42 -8.24 17.11
CA VAL A 292 8.23 -9.03 16.72
C VAL A 292 7.62 -8.57 15.39
N LYS A 293 7.76 -7.26 15.07
CA LYS A 293 7.29 -6.66 13.81
C LYS A 293 8.25 -6.88 12.64
N ASN A 294 9.46 -7.37 12.88
CA ASN A 294 10.45 -7.59 11.85
C ASN A 294 10.28 -9.00 11.24
N TYR A 295 10.11 -9.08 9.92
CA TYR A 295 9.89 -10.33 9.19
C TYR A 295 11.11 -11.27 9.21
N ASN A 296 12.33 -10.73 9.32
CA ASN A 296 13.55 -11.55 9.39
C ASN A 296 13.79 -12.13 10.80
N CYS A 297 13.14 -11.58 11.83
CA CYS A 297 13.22 -12.14 13.18
C CYS A 297 12.36 -13.40 13.24
N ARG A 298 12.94 -14.59 13.30
CA ARG A 298 12.15 -15.82 13.37
C ARG A 298 11.49 -15.99 14.73
N HIS A 299 12.20 -15.61 15.80
CA HIS A 299 11.77 -15.86 17.17
C HIS A 299 12.30 -14.80 18.14
N VAL A 300 11.50 -14.50 19.16
CA VAL A 300 11.85 -13.64 20.29
C VAL A 300 11.78 -14.46 21.56
N ALA A 301 12.91 -14.59 22.26
CA ALA A 301 12.98 -15.24 23.57
C ALA A 301 13.19 -14.18 24.65
N ILE A 302 12.29 -14.10 25.63
CA ILE A 302 12.33 -13.11 26.70
C ILE A 302 12.63 -13.79 28.03
N GLY A 303 13.82 -13.58 28.56
CA GLY A 303 14.22 -14.02 29.89
C GLY A 303 13.82 -13.02 30.95
N ILE A 304 12.72 -13.28 31.64
CA ILE A 304 12.18 -12.45 32.71
C ILE A 304 11.87 -13.31 33.94
N SER A 305 11.83 -12.68 35.11
CA SER A 305 11.35 -13.31 36.34
C SER A 305 9.84 -13.14 36.48
N PRO A 306 9.14 -14.00 37.25
CA PRO A 306 7.74 -13.92 37.71
C PRO A 306 7.10 -12.58 38.10
N ASP A 307 7.81 -11.46 38.09
CA ASP A 307 7.27 -10.19 38.56
C ASP A 307 6.19 -9.66 37.61
N THR A 308 5.07 -9.24 38.18
CA THR A 308 3.83 -8.75 37.52
C THR A 308 4.01 -7.56 36.56
N ARG A 309 5.22 -7.02 36.42
CA ARG A 309 5.57 -5.84 35.61
C ARG A 309 5.53 -6.11 34.11
N TYR A 310 5.85 -7.34 33.69
CA TYR A 310 5.82 -7.73 32.28
C TYR A 310 4.46 -8.30 31.85
N ALA A 311 3.61 -8.76 32.79
CA ALA A 311 2.32 -9.39 32.49
C ALA A 311 1.42 -8.61 31.49
N PRO A 312 1.13 -7.30 31.68
CA PRO A 312 0.27 -6.58 30.73
C PRO A 312 0.90 -6.44 29.34
N PHE A 313 2.23 -6.32 29.29
CA PHE A 313 2.98 -6.24 28.03
C PHE A 313 2.97 -7.58 27.29
N ILE A 314 3.16 -8.68 28.01
CA ILE A 314 3.08 -10.01 27.42
C ILE A 314 1.66 -10.27 26.91
N GLN A 315 0.63 -9.87 27.67
CA GLN A 315 -0.77 -9.98 27.24
C GLN A 315 -1.07 -9.18 25.96
N GLU A 316 -0.50 -7.98 25.83
CA GLU A 316 -0.55 -7.18 24.59
C GLU A 316 0.05 -7.94 23.40
N LEU A 317 1.21 -8.58 23.59
CA LEU A 317 1.88 -9.31 22.50
C LEU A 317 1.16 -10.59 22.09
N VAL A 318 0.62 -11.37 23.04
CA VAL A 318 -0.04 -12.65 22.74
C VAL A 318 -1.46 -12.49 22.20
N ALA A 319 -2.00 -11.26 22.19
CA ALA A 319 -3.28 -10.97 21.54
C ALA A 319 -3.21 -11.20 20.02
N ASP A 320 -2.02 -11.09 19.42
CA ASP A 320 -1.76 -11.45 18.03
C ASP A 320 -1.23 -12.88 17.94
N GLU A 321 -1.96 -13.76 17.26
CA GLU A 321 -1.60 -15.16 17.07
C GLU A 321 -0.23 -15.34 16.41
N SER A 322 0.07 -14.51 15.40
CA SER A 322 1.32 -14.61 14.64
C SER A 322 2.54 -14.26 15.49
N ILE A 323 2.38 -13.31 16.42
CA ILE A 323 3.40 -12.94 17.40
C ILE A 323 3.51 -14.03 18.47
N ARG A 324 2.39 -14.56 18.96
CA ARG A 324 2.36 -15.61 19.98
C ARG A 324 3.17 -16.84 19.59
N GLN A 325 3.06 -17.29 18.33
CA GLN A 325 3.83 -18.44 17.82
C GLN A 325 5.34 -18.20 17.71
N ARG A 326 5.78 -16.93 17.72
CA ARG A 326 7.18 -16.50 17.59
C ARG A 326 7.75 -15.96 18.90
N LEU A 327 7.05 -16.16 20.03
CA LEU A 327 7.42 -15.64 21.33
C LEU A 327 7.59 -16.78 22.33
N SER A 328 8.69 -16.74 23.09
CA SER A 328 8.91 -17.65 24.20
C SER A 328 9.43 -16.92 25.42
N ILE A 329 9.17 -17.48 26.60
CA ILE A 329 9.68 -16.96 27.86
C ILE A 329 10.76 -17.89 28.38
N ILE A 330 11.95 -17.35 28.67
CA ILE A 330 13.02 -18.10 29.31
C ILE A 330 12.81 -18.07 30.82
N GLU A 331 12.63 -19.25 31.40
CA GLU A 331 12.37 -19.42 32.82
C GLU A 331 13.65 -19.70 33.61
N GLY A 332 13.89 -18.92 34.67
CA GLY A 332 14.87 -19.23 35.71
C GLY A 332 14.20 -19.77 36.98
N VAL A 333 13.36 -18.94 37.60
CA VAL A 333 12.50 -19.29 38.73
C VAL A 333 11.11 -19.65 38.20
N PRO A 334 10.44 -20.70 38.74
CA PRO A 334 9.10 -21.11 38.30
C PRO A 334 8.12 -19.94 38.15
N LEU A 335 7.56 -19.78 36.94
CA LEU A 335 6.64 -18.71 36.58
C LEU A 335 5.24 -18.92 37.18
N PRO A 336 4.53 -17.85 37.58
CA PRO A 336 3.15 -17.94 38.01
C PRO A 336 2.25 -18.49 36.90
N SER A 337 1.20 -19.22 37.27
CA SER A 337 0.26 -19.87 36.35
C SER A 337 -0.38 -18.93 35.32
N THR A 338 -0.37 -17.62 35.56
CA THR A 338 -0.84 -16.58 34.62
C THR A 338 -0.10 -16.58 33.28
N PHE A 339 1.20 -16.92 33.27
CA PHE A 339 1.99 -16.96 32.03
C PHE A 339 1.75 -18.27 31.26
N VAL A 340 1.48 -19.36 31.96
CA VAL A 340 1.11 -20.66 31.36
C VAL A 340 -0.29 -20.59 30.75
N ALA A 341 -1.22 -19.88 31.39
CA ALA A 341 -2.59 -19.67 30.89
C ALA A 341 -2.64 -18.81 29.60
N ALA A 342 -1.59 -18.03 29.31
CA ALA A 342 -1.51 -17.17 28.13
C ALA A 342 -1.14 -17.94 26.84
N GLY A 343 -0.91 -19.25 26.90
CA GLY A 343 -0.59 -20.08 25.73
C GLY A 343 0.83 -19.86 25.18
N LEU A 344 1.75 -19.37 26.00
CA LEU A 344 3.14 -19.14 25.63
C LEU A 344 4.00 -20.39 25.81
N SER A 345 4.98 -20.54 24.93
CA SER A 345 6.07 -21.50 25.12
C SER A 345 6.98 -20.98 26.24
N VAL A 346 6.91 -21.63 27.41
CA VAL A 346 7.84 -21.40 28.50
C VAL A 346 8.98 -22.39 28.34
N VAL A 347 10.21 -21.88 28.28
CA VAL A 347 11.38 -22.70 28.05
C VAL A 347 12.39 -22.52 29.17
N LYS A 348 12.76 -23.65 29.75
CA LYS A 348 13.88 -23.74 30.67
C LYS A 348 15.12 -24.06 29.86
N LEU A 349 16.08 -23.14 29.83
CA LEU A 349 17.35 -23.42 29.18
C LEU A 349 18.08 -24.50 29.98
N GLU A 350 18.49 -25.54 29.28
CA GLU A 350 19.40 -26.52 29.83
C GLU A 350 20.80 -25.89 30.03
N ARG A 351 21.73 -26.61 30.65
CA ARG A 351 23.13 -26.17 30.93
C ARG A 351 23.31 -25.22 32.11
N ASP A 352 22.26 -25.06 32.94
CA ASP A 352 22.42 -24.51 34.29
C ASP A 352 23.06 -23.09 34.23
N LEU A 353 22.52 -22.29 33.31
CA LEU A 353 22.98 -20.93 32.98
C LEU A 353 22.54 -19.91 34.01
N PHE A 354 21.26 -19.97 34.37
CA PHE A 354 20.61 -19.05 35.29
C PHE A 354 20.38 -19.71 36.65
N ARG A 355 20.23 -18.88 37.67
CA ARG A 355 19.79 -19.31 38.99
C ARG A 355 18.32 -19.73 38.94
N THR A 356 17.99 -20.78 39.68
CA THR A 356 16.61 -21.27 39.87
C THR A 356 15.93 -20.68 41.11
N GLU A 357 16.65 -19.88 41.90
CA GLU A 357 16.21 -19.29 43.15
C GLU A 357 16.46 -17.78 43.16
N LYS A 358 15.55 -17.01 43.77
CA LYS A 358 15.72 -15.56 43.96
C LYS A 358 16.90 -15.28 44.89
N LEU A 359 17.62 -14.18 44.64
CA LEU A 359 18.65 -13.67 45.55
C LEU A 359 18.00 -13.26 46.88
N THR A 360 18.26 -14.02 47.94
CA THR A 360 17.88 -13.66 49.31
C THR A 360 19.09 -13.11 50.06
N ASP A 361 18.91 -12.01 50.79
CA ASP A 361 19.97 -11.48 51.65
C ASP A 361 20.36 -12.54 52.69
N ARG A 362 21.67 -12.78 52.83
CA ARG A 362 22.18 -13.64 53.89
C ARG A 362 21.87 -12.96 55.23
N PRO A 363 21.18 -13.62 56.19
CA PRO A 363 21.00 -13.04 57.50
C PRO A 363 22.37 -12.79 58.11
N SER A 364 22.67 -11.52 58.36
CA SER A 364 23.88 -11.11 59.08
C SER A 364 23.94 -11.88 60.41
N PRO A 365 25.09 -12.42 60.83
CA PRO A 365 25.20 -12.98 62.17
C PRO A 365 24.81 -11.88 63.16
N ILE A 366 23.77 -12.14 63.94
CA ILE A 366 23.23 -11.23 64.95
C ILE A 366 24.39 -10.76 65.83
N ALA A 367 24.76 -9.49 65.73
CA ALA A 367 25.57 -8.83 66.74
C ALA A 367 24.78 -8.84 68.06
N ALA A 368 25.42 -9.29 69.13
CA ALA A 368 24.86 -9.40 70.48
C ALA A 368 24.18 -8.09 70.95
N PRO A 369 23.15 -8.17 71.80
CA PRO A 369 22.33 -7.01 72.16
C PRO A 369 23.11 -6.01 73.02
N ALA A 370 23.20 -4.77 72.54
CA ALA A 370 23.65 -3.63 73.34
C ALA A 370 22.50 -3.06 74.19
N VAL A 371 22.84 -2.76 75.44
CA VAL A 371 21.98 -2.32 76.55
C VAL A 371 21.43 -0.89 76.31
N PRO A 372 20.21 -0.53 76.74
CA PRO A 372 19.55 0.72 76.33
C PRO A 372 19.94 1.94 77.20
N ALA A 373 20.22 3.08 76.56
CA ALA A 373 20.24 4.40 77.19
C ALA A 373 18.98 5.20 76.78
N LYS A 374 18.36 5.85 77.76
CA LYS A 374 17.03 6.48 77.72
C LYS A 374 17.05 7.89 77.10
N ASN A 375 16.02 8.15 76.29
CA ASN A 375 15.24 9.37 75.99
C ASN A 375 15.72 10.78 76.39
N ALA A 376 15.62 11.74 75.44
CA ALA A 376 14.62 12.83 75.38
C ALA A 376 15.11 13.97 74.43
N ALA A 377 14.46 14.21 73.28
CA ALA A 377 13.45 15.25 73.00
C ALA A 377 14.00 16.71 73.12
N ALA A 378 14.26 17.43 72.02
CA ALA A 378 13.34 18.19 71.13
C ALA A 378 13.19 19.67 71.54
N ALA A 379 13.57 20.60 70.64
CA ALA A 379 12.83 21.83 70.30
C ALA A 379 13.63 22.72 69.33
N ALA A 380 12.90 23.31 68.38
CA ALA A 380 13.35 24.16 67.28
C ALA A 380 13.52 25.63 67.69
N ALA A 381 14.31 26.40 66.93
CA ALA A 381 14.04 27.82 66.64
C ALA A 381 14.88 28.35 65.46
N THR A 382 14.30 29.33 64.80
CA THR A 382 14.53 29.88 63.45
C THR A 382 15.31 31.21 63.52
N ALA A 383 16.13 31.55 62.51
CA ALA A 383 16.35 32.90 61.93
C ALA A 383 17.60 32.85 61.01
N SER A 384 17.49 33.05 59.68
CA SER A 384 17.32 34.29 58.90
C SER A 384 18.65 34.96 58.50
N ALA A 385 18.67 35.41 57.25
CA ALA A 385 19.81 35.86 56.43
C ALA A 385 20.40 37.21 56.88
N THR A 386 21.60 37.59 56.39
CA THR A 386 21.83 38.51 55.23
C THR A 386 23.32 38.85 55.04
N ALA A 387 23.75 38.90 53.77
CA ALA A 387 24.74 39.78 53.11
C ALA A 387 26.20 39.95 53.58
N GLY A 388 27.11 39.84 52.59
CA GLY A 388 28.44 40.48 52.62
C GLY A 388 29.43 39.97 51.55
N THR A 389 29.37 40.53 50.33
CA THR A 389 30.50 40.66 49.36
C THR A 389 31.01 42.12 49.48
N PRO A 390 32.20 42.58 49.00
CA PRO A 390 33.13 42.06 47.97
C PRO A 390 34.61 42.05 48.48
N ALA A 391 35.71 41.86 47.75
CA ALA A 391 36.11 42.21 46.39
C ALA A 391 37.42 41.51 45.96
N ALA A 392 37.67 41.64 44.66
CA ALA A 392 38.78 41.21 43.81
C ALA A 392 40.22 41.33 44.34
N ARG A 393 41.12 40.51 43.75
CA ARG A 393 42.40 40.96 43.16
C ARG A 393 42.97 39.93 42.18
N THR A 394 43.07 40.36 40.93
CA THR A 394 43.93 39.89 39.84
C THR A 394 45.41 40.04 40.20
N ILE A 395 46.30 39.22 39.63
CA ILE A 395 47.59 39.57 38.98
C ILE A 395 48.23 38.28 38.41
N SER A 396 48.47 38.26 37.09
CA SER A 396 49.59 37.55 36.43
C SER A 396 50.64 38.59 36.05
N PRO A 397 51.94 38.25 35.88
CA PRO A 397 52.52 38.06 34.52
C PRO A 397 53.58 36.91 34.47
N GLU A 398 53.73 36.07 33.43
CA GLU A 398 54.25 36.25 32.05
C GLU A 398 55.75 35.81 31.87
N THR A 399 55.98 34.79 31.01
CA THR A 399 57.13 34.50 30.07
C THR A 399 58.59 34.44 30.58
N SER A 400 59.56 33.63 30.09
CA SER A 400 59.80 32.98 28.78
C SER A 400 61.03 32.02 28.82
N ALA A 401 61.08 31.04 27.88
CA ALA A 401 62.27 30.45 27.16
C ALA A 401 63.41 29.75 27.98
N ASN A 402 64.16 28.72 27.56
CA ASN A 402 64.32 27.83 26.39
C ASN A 402 65.44 26.81 26.79
N GLY A 403 65.51 25.59 26.24
CA GLY A 403 66.72 24.74 26.40
C GLY A 403 66.53 23.22 26.35
N SER A 404 66.82 22.64 25.19
CA SER A 404 66.83 21.22 24.80
C SER A 404 67.88 20.35 25.51
N THR A 405 67.59 19.05 25.72
CA THR A 405 68.47 17.90 25.38
C THR A 405 67.68 16.58 25.45
N GLY A 406 67.56 15.87 24.32
CA GLY A 406 67.22 14.43 24.27
C GLY A 406 68.49 13.56 24.42
N PRO A 407 68.39 12.21 24.40
CA PRO A 407 68.28 11.48 23.12
C PRO A 407 67.32 10.25 23.11
N VAL A 408 66.54 10.01 22.03
CA VAL A 408 66.73 9.11 20.85
C VAL A 408 66.72 7.59 21.21
N SER A 409 65.68 6.78 20.94
CA SER A 409 65.21 6.15 19.67
C SER A 409 66.06 4.97 19.14
N TRP A 410 65.39 3.86 18.79
CA TRP A 410 65.72 3.04 17.59
C TRP A 410 64.44 2.44 16.99
N ALA A 411 64.19 2.75 15.72
CA ALA A 411 63.06 2.28 14.92
C ALA A 411 63.56 1.43 13.73
N ASN A 412 62.67 0.57 13.24
CA ASN A 412 62.42 0.18 11.83
C ASN A 412 63.53 -0.38 10.93
N VAL A 413 63.22 -1.51 10.28
CA VAL A 413 63.40 -1.80 8.83
C VAL A 413 62.23 -2.74 8.44
N THR A 414 61.37 -2.52 7.43
CA THR A 414 61.67 -2.48 5.98
C THR A 414 60.49 -1.84 5.21
N SER A 415 60.82 -1.07 4.18
CA SER A 415 59.91 -0.36 3.27
C SER A 415 59.66 -1.16 1.98
N THR A 416 58.43 -1.11 1.44
CA THR A 416 58.09 -0.79 0.02
C THR A 416 56.65 -1.22 -0.30
N GLY A 417 55.79 -0.27 -0.67
CA GLY A 417 54.40 -0.53 -1.08
C GLY A 417 53.49 0.67 -0.80
N THR A 418 53.14 1.39 -1.86
CA THR A 418 52.27 2.58 -1.89
C THR A 418 50.90 2.33 -1.23
N PRO A 419 50.37 3.23 -0.37
CA PRO A 419 49.03 3.07 0.20
C PRO A 419 47.91 3.60 -0.74
N PRO A 420 46.70 2.99 -0.73
CA PRO A 420 45.54 3.48 -1.50
C PRO A 420 44.88 4.70 -0.83
N PRO A 421 44.09 5.51 -1.57
CA PRO A 421 43.44 6.71 -1.02
C PRO A 421 42.30 6.36 -0.03
N PRO A 422 41.99 7.25 0.93
CA PRO A 422 40.93 7.01 1.91
C PRO A 422 39.52 7.08 1.29
N PRO A 423 38.54 6.31 1.81
CA PRO A 423 37.17 6.33 1.32
C PRO A 423 36.44 7.64 1.68
N PRO A 424 35.52 8.13 0.83
CA PRO A 424 34.79 9.38 1.06
C PRO A 424 33.81 9.25 2.23
N GLN A 425 33.85 10.21 3.16
CA GLN A 425 32.86 10.32 4.22
C GLN A 425 31.60 11.04 3.69
N ILE A 426 30.47 10.34 3.73
CA ILE A 426 29.14 10.91 3.51
C ILE A 426 28.49 11.09 4.89
N THR A 427 28.31 12.35 5.29
CA THR A 427 27.61 12.75 6.51
C THR A 427 26.13 12.92 6.18
N LEU A 428 25.26 12.07 6.72
CA LEU A 428 23.80 12.22 6.67
C LEU A 428 23.27 12.56 8.08
N PRO A 429 22.54 13.67 8.28
CA PRO A 429 21.77 13.89 9.49
C PRO A 429 20.40 13.22 9.37
N LEU A 430 20.18 12.16 10.16
CA LEU A 430 18.89 11.51 10.32
C LEU A 430 18.17 12.11 11.55
N ALA A 431 17.21 13.00 11.34
CA ALA A 431 16.30 13.46 12.38
C ALA A 431 15.00 12.64 12.32
N ALA A 432 14.73 11.90 13.39
CA ALA A 432 13.51 11.12 13.58
C ALA A 432 12.32 12.04 13.87
N PHE A 433 11.28 11.99 13.04
CA PHE A 433 9.95 12.51 13.38
C PHE A 433 9.27 11.55 14.34
N ASN A 434 9.05 11.99 15.58
CA ASN A 434 8.37 11.21 16.61
C ASN A 434 6.90 11.64 16.70
N SER A 435 6.02 10.74 16.25
CA SER A 435 4.56 10.85 16.34
C SER A 435 4.10 10.52 17.76
N LYS A 436 4.08 11.50 18.68
CA LYS A 436 3.47 11.35 20.03
C LYS A 436 3.28 12.67 20.81
N GLN A 437 2.96 13.78 20.13
CA GLN A 437 2.59 15.04 20.80
C GLN A 437 1.17 15.56 20.48
N GLN A 438 0.35 14.80 19.74
CA GLN A 438 -0.97 15.28 19.31
C GLN A 438 -2.12 15.20 20.33
N THR A 439 -1.91 14.73 21.57
CA THR A 439 -3.02 14.63 22.55
C THR A 439 -2.97 15.62 23.70
N ARG A 440 -2.12 16.67 23.66
CA ARG A 440 -2.14 17.72 24.70
C ARG A 440 -2.08 19.16 24.20
N ALA A 441 -2.17 19.39 22.89
CA ALA A 441 -2.17 20.71 22.27
C ALA A 441 -3.56 21.18 21.77
N LYS A 442 -4.64 20.48 22.10
CA LYS A 442 -6.01 20.80 21.64
C LYS A 442 -6.76 21.83 22.52
N GLU A 443 -6.15 22.35 23.58
CA GLU A 443 -6.80 23.34 24.47
C GLU A 443 -6.05 24.67 24.59
N LYS A 444 -4.99 24.91 23.80
CA LYS A 444 -4.18 26.14 23.91
C LYS A 444 -4.02 26.96 22.63
N HIS A 445 -4.81 26.68 21.59
CA HIS A 445 -4.80 27.45 20.33
C HIS A 445 -5.97 28.43 20.14
N ASP A 446 -6.93 28.51 21.08
CA ASP A 446 -8.06 29.45 20.99
C ASP A 446 -7.81 30.83 21.62
N LYS A 447 -6.58 31.15 22.07
CA LYS A 447 -6.26 32.47 22.66
C LYS A 447 -4.91 33.07 22.27
N ALA A 448 -4.39 32.75 21.08
CA ALA A 448 -3.18 33.39 20.53
C ALA A 448 -3.36 33.96 19.10
N ALA A 449 -4.61 34.19 18.67
CA ALA A 449 -4.93 34.93 17.44
C ALA A 449 -5.18 36.43 17.69
N GLN A 450 -4.91 36.93 18.90
CA GLN A 450 -5.14 38.32 19.28
C GLN A 450 -3.99 38.88 20.14
N GLN A 451 -2.78 39.01 19.60
CA GLN A 451 -1.88 40.14 19.93
C GLN A 451 -0.57 40.14 19.12
N ALA A 452 -0.23 41.35 18.63
CA ALA A 452 1.01 41.82 17.97
C ALA A 452 1.16 41.47 16.47
N LEU A 453 1.44 42.38 15.53
CA LEU A 453 2.02 43.73 15.65
C LEU A 453 1.66 44.62 14.43
N GLN A 454 1.36 45.88 14.71
CA GLN A 454 1.41 47.00 13.76
C GLN A 454 2.87 47.33 13.43
N ASP A 455 3.23 47.36 12.14
CA ASP A 455 3.75 48.54 11.43
C ASP A 455 4.52 48.16 10.15
N LYS A 456 3.91 48.56 9.04
CA LYS A 456 4.42 48.88 7.68
C LYS A 456 3.35 48.42 6.69
N GLY A 457 2.82 49.38 5.93
CA GLY A 457 1.61 49.23 5.12
C GLY A 457 1.57 47.95 4.28
N GLY A 458 0.49 47.19 4.44
CA GLY A 458 0.20 45.99 3.66
C GLY A 458 -1.26 45.63 3.83
N GLU A 459 -1.95 45.39 2.71
CA GLU A 459 -3.36 44.96 2.67
C GLU A 459 -3.60 43.79 3.65
N LYS A 460 -4.72 43.82 4.38
CA LYS A 460 -5.10 42.72 5.29
C LYS A 460 -5.13 41.41 4.49
N ALA A 461 -4.34 40.42 4.90
CA ALA A 461 -4.35 39.09 4.30
C ALA A 461 -5.75 38.47 4.40
N VAL A 462 -6.37 38.21 3.24
CA VAL A 462 -7.70 37.61 3.14
C VAL A 462 -7.54 36.09 3.04
N TYR A 463 -8.16 35.35 3.96
CA TYR A 463 -8.17 33.88 3.95
C TYR A 463 -9.55 33.36 3.54
N GLN A 464 -9.56 32.27 2.77
CA GLN A 464 -10.76 31.60 2.29
C GLN A 464 -10.65 30.09 2.48
N LYS A 465 -11.76 29.42 2.86
CA LYS A 465 -11.86 27.96 2.82
C LYS A 465 -12.18 27.48 1.41
N VAL A 466 -11.52 26.42 0.96
CA VAL A 466 -11.77 25.77 -0.32
C VAL A 466 -12.02 24.28 -0.09
N PRO A 467 -13.23 23.76 -0.36
CA PRO A 467 -14.43 24.49 -0.80
C PRO A 467 -14.95 25.48 0.27
N PRO A 468 -15.61 26.60 -0.14
CA PRO A 468 -16.14 27.58 0.82
C PRO A 468 -17.29 27.01 1.65
N GLU A 469 -18.10 26.14 1.06
CA GLU A 469 -19.17 25.42 1.72
C GLU A 469 -19.24 23.99 1.16
N GLN A 470 -19.51 23.03 2.04
CA GLN A 470 -19.76 21.64 1.67
C GLN A 470 -21.26 21.35 1.85
N PRO A 471 -21.90 20.58 0.95
CA PRO A 471 -23.31 20.28 1.10
C PRO A 471 -23.52 19.40 2.34
N LYS A 472 -24.45 19.80 3.22
CA LYS A 472 -24.71 19.09 4.48
C LYS A 472 -25.35 17.71 4.26
N ASP A 473 -26.12 17.57 3.19
CA ASP A 473 -26.93 16.37 2.90
C ASP A 473 -26.37 15.54 1.73
N TRP A 474 -25.08 15.69 1.41
CA TRP A 474 -24.42 14.92 0.37
C TRP A 474 -23.18 14.20 0.89
N THR A 475 -23.10 12.92 0.59
CA THR A 475 -21.93 12.10 0.85
C THR A 475 -21.55 11.42 -0.47
N PRO A 476 -20.39 11.76 -1.07
CA PRO A 476 -20.02 11.26 -2.39
C PRO A 476 -19.72 9.74 -2.41
N GLY A 477 -19.44 9.13 -1.25
CA GLY A 477 -19.15 7.70 -1.11
C GLY A 477 -18.65 7.36 0.31
N GLU A 478 -18.16 6.13 0.51
CA GLU A 478 -17.68 5.65 1.83
C GLU A 478 -16.53 6.49 2.40
N ARG A 479 -15.65 7.02 1.54
CA ARG A 479 -14.56 7.93 1.92
C ARG A 479 -15.06 9.30 2.38
N GLY A 480 -16.21 9.74 1.87
CA GLY A 480 -16.81 11.02 2.19
C GLY A 480 -16.13 12.23 1.52
N LEU A 481 -16.31 13.40 2.13
CA LEU A 481 -15.84 14.68 1.61
C LEU A 481 -14.38 14.94 2.03
N ASP A 482 -13.55 15.38 1.08
CA ASP A 482 -12.20 15.90 1.37
C ASP A 482 -12.27 17.11 2.33
N GLU A 483 -11.40 17.15 3.33
CA GLU A 483 -11.38 18.19 4.37
C GLU A 483 -11.08 19.59 3.79
N PRO A 484 -11.88 20.65 4.04
CA PRO A 484 -11.64 21.98 3.48
C PRO A 484 -10.27 22.56 3.84
N ILE A 485 -9.58 23.14 2.85
CA ILE A 485 -8.27 23.80 3.06
C ILE A 485 -8.47 25.29 3.29
N LEU A 486 -7.85 25.85 4.33
CA LEU A 486 -7.79 27.30 4.54
C LEU A 486 -6.61 27.87 3.76
N VAL A 487 -6.88 28.78 2.82
CA VAL A 487 -5.84 29.35 1.95
C VAL A 487 -5.85 30.86 1.97
N ASN A 488 -4.68 31.47 1.98
CA ASN A 488 -4.50 32.90 1.77
C ASN A 488 -4.74 33.23 0.28
N VAL A 489 -5.73 34.08 -0.01
CA VAL A 489 -6.20 34.35 -1.37
C VAL A 489 -5.10 34.98 -2.23
N HIS A 490 -4.27 35.86 -1.66
CA HIS A 490 -3.20 36.51 -2.39
C HIS A 490 -2.08 35.53 -2.77
N VAL A 491 -1.71 34.66 -1.84
CA VAL A 491 -0.71 33.62 -2.06
C VAL A 491 -1.21 32.59 -3.07
N TYR A 492 -2.47 32.18 -2.96
CA TYR A 492 -3.10 31.29 -3.94
C TYR A 492 -3.03 31.83 -5.36
N GLU A 493 -3.40 33.09 -5.58
CA GLU A 493 -3.32 33.71 -6.90
C GLU A 493 -1.87 33.86 -7.40
N THR A 494 -0.91 34.06 -6.49
CA THR A 494 0.52 34.12 -6.84
C THR A 494 1.05 32.76 -7.28
N VAL A 495 0.76 31.69 -6.53
CA VAL A 495 1.16 30.32 -6.88
C VAL A 495 0.48 29.86 -8.18
N LYS A 496 -0.81 30.19 -8.36
CA LYS A 496 -1.57 29.85 -9.57
C LYS A 496 -1.05 30.55 -10.84
N LYS A 497 -0.45 31.73 -10.71
CA LYS A 497 0.13 32.49 -11.83
C LYS A 497 1.46 31.94 -12.34
N ARG A 498 2.12 31.05 -11.59
CA ARG A 498 3.38 30.41 -12.03
C ARG A 498 3.12 29.54 -13.27
N LYS A 499 3.96 29.68 -14.29
CA LYS A 499 3.82 29.01 -15.60
C LYS A 499 5.05 28.18 -15.93
N GLU A 500 4.85 27.18 -16.80
CA GLU A 500 5.94 26.40 -17.41
C GLU A 500 6.96 25.89 -16.37
N SER A 501 8.23 26.26 -16.51
CA SER A 501 9.35 25.82 -15.67
C SER A 501 9.38 26.42 -14.27
N ASP A 502 8.54 27.42 -13.97
CA ASP A 502 8.40 28.00 -12.61
C ASP A 502 7.27 27.32 -11.80
N LYS A 503 6.55 26.36 -12.41
CA LYS A 503 5.52 25.61 -11.67
C LYS A 503 6.15 24.73 -10.60
N LEU A 504 5.62 24.87 -9.39
CA LEU A 504 5.99 24.04 -8.24
C LEU A 504 5.46 22.62 -8.41
N CYS A 505 6.27 21.63 -8.06
CA CYS A 505 5.88 20.23 -8.18
C CYS A 505 4.95 19.81 -7.02
N ASN A 506 3.67 19.55 -7.32
CA ASN A 506 2.69 19.10 -6.31
C ASN A 506 3.16 17.87 -5.52
N ASN A 507 3.71 16.86 -6.21
CA ASN A 507 4.17 15.63 -5.54
C ASN A 507 5.36 15.90 -4.62
N HIS A 508 6.34 16.70 -5.08
CA HIS A 508 7.53 17.03 -4.28
C HIS A 508 7.15 17.71 -2.96
N PHE A 509 6.28 18.72 -3.03
CA PHE A 509 5.97 19.55 -1.86
C PHE A 509 4.88 19.00 -0.94
N LEU A 510 3.97 18.15 -1.45
CA LEU A 510 2.87 17.62 -0.64
C LEU A 510 3.07 16.15 -0.19
N ARG A 511 3.93 15.37 -0.87
CA ARG A 511 4.16 13.94 -0.56
C ARG A 511 5.61 13.58 -0.25
N GLY A 512 6.54 14.52 -0.39
CA GLY A 512 7.97 14.26 -0.27
C GLY A 512 8.63 14.03 -1.64
N PRO A 513 9.87 13.48 -1.70
CA PRO A 513 10.68 13.48 -2.91
C PRO A 513 9.93 12.95 -4.15
N CYS A 514 9.86 13.79 -5.20
CA CYS A 514 9.20 13.42 -6.44
C CYS A 514 9.89 12.22 -7.10
N ALA A 515 9.12 11.19 -7.47
CA ALA A 515 9.64 9.98 -8.12
C ALA A 515 10.36 10.24 -9.45
N LYS A 516 10.11 11.38 -10.10
CA LYS A 516 10.80 11.79 -11.33
C LYS A 516 12.18 12.43 -11.07
N GLY A 517 12.51 12.76 -9.82
CA GLY A 517 13.77 13.39 -9.45
C GLY A 517 14.13 14.58 -10.35
N GLU A 518 15.35 14.57 -10.87
CA GLU A 518 15.89 15.59 -11.79
C GLU A 518 15.22 15.59 -13.18
N ALA A 519 14.50 14.53 -13.56
CA ALA A 519 13.76 14.48 -14.83
C ALA A 519 12.37 15.15 -14.73
N CYS A 520 12.03 15.73 -13.59
CA CYS A 520 10.79 16.47 -13.41
C CYS A 520 10.88 17.88 -14.02
N PHE A 521 9.90 18.26 -14.83
CA PHE A 521 9.82 19.60 -15.44
C PHE A 521 9.36 20.70 -14.48
N PHE A 522 9.16 20.38 -13.21
CA PHE A 522 8.64 21.29 -12.19
C PHE A 522 9.70 21.55 -11.12
N VAL A 523 9.65 22.72 -10.50
CA VAL A 523 10.62 23.16 -9.50
C VAL A 523 10.54 22.27 -8.27
N HIS A 524 11.70 21.76 -7.84
CA HIS A 524 11.90 21.05 -6.58
C HIS A 524 12.74 21.86 -5.58
N ASP A 525 13.70 22.65 -6.08
CA ASP A 525 14.55 23.52 -5.26
C ASP A 525 13.85 24.85 -4.94
N TYR A 526 12.74 24.74 -4.20
CA TYR A 526 12.03 25.88 -3.63
C TYR A 526 11.66 25.53 -2.20
N LYS A 527 11.57 26.53 -1.32
CA LYS A 527 11.14 26.35 0.06
C LYS A 527 9.80 27.06 0.28
N PRO A 528 8.66 26.42 -0.05
CA PRO A 528 7.36 27.04 0.11
C PRO A 528 7.05 27.34 1.58
N THR A 529 6.38 28.46 1.81
CA THR A 529 5.73 28.78 3.09
C THR A 529 4.48 27.92 3.31
N ASP A 530 3.97 27.87 4.55
CA ASP A 530 2.74 27.11 4.86
C ASP A 530 1.53 27.59 4.04
N ASP A 531 1.43 28.91 3.80
CA ASP A 531 0.39 29.49 2.92
C ASP A 531 0.53 29.04 1.47
N GLU A 532 1.77 28.89 0.98
CA GLU A 532 2.04 28.36 -0.36
C GLU A 532 1.78 26.86 -0.44
N LEU A 533 2.08 26.09 0.61
CA LEU A 533 1.73 24.67 0.67
C LEU A 533 0.21 24.47 0.60
N ASN A 534 -0.56 25.27 1.34
CA ASN A 534 -2.01 25.27 1.26
C ASN A 534 -2.52 25.64 -0.14
N ALA A 535 -1.90 26.63 -0.79
CA ALA A 535 -2.23 26.99 -2.17
C ALA A 535 -1.92 25.86 -3.16
N ILE A 536 -0.78 25.17 -3.02
CA ILE A 536 -0.40 24.01 -3.84
C ILE A 536 -1.40 22.87 -3.61
N ALA A 537 -1.81 22.61 -2.36
CA ALA A 537 -2.80 21.59 -2.02
C ALA A 537 -4.17 21.88 -2.67
N VAL A 538 -4.64 23.13 -2.64
CA VAL A 538 -5.88 23.54 -3.32
C VAL A 538 -5.79 23.33 -4.83
N LEU A 539 -4.66 23.66 -5.47
CA LEU A 539 -4.46 23.43 -6.90
C LEU A 539 -4.34 21.95 -7.25
N ALA A 540 -3.71 21.15 -6.39
CA ALA A 540 -3.59 19.70 -6.57
C ALA A 540 -4.97 19.04 -6.56
N ARG A 541 -5.86 19.44 -5.64
CA ARG A 541 -7.23 18.94 -5.51
C ARG A 541 -8.19 19.35 -6.63
N GLN A 542 -7.78 20.23 -7.55
CA GLN A 542 -8.54 20.49 -8.78
C GLN A 542 -8.31 19.44 -9.88
N ASN A 543 -7.38 18.50 -9.66
CA ASN A 543 -7.22 17.33 -10.50
C ASN A 543 -7.98 16.16 -9.85
N PRO A 544 -8.87 15.48 -10.58
CA PRO A 544 -9.62 14.35 -10.04
C PRO A 544 -8.67 13.19 -9.73
N CYS A 545 -8.87 12.56 -8.59
CA CYS A 545 -8.26 11.28 -8.27
C CYS A 545 -8.83 10.20 -9.20
N THR A 546 -7.97 9.37 -9.80
CA THR A 546 -8.41 8.30 -10.71
C THR A 546 -9.25 7.23 -10.04
N LEU A 547 -9.09 7.07 -8.71
CA LEU A 547 -9.86 6.12 -7.90
C LEU A 547 -11.08 6.79 -7.24
N GLY A 548 -11.20 8.12 -7.30
CA GLY A 548 -12.31 8.87 -6.69
C GLY A 548 -12.59 8.42 -5.25
N GLN A 549 -13.84 8.04 -4.98
CA GLN A 549 -14.27 7.61 -3.65
C GLN A 549 -13.74 6.23 -3.22
N TYR A 550 -13.16 5.44 -4.14
CA TYR A 550 -12.50 4.16 -3.86
C TYR A 550 -11.01 4.31 -3.54
N CYS A 551 -10.52 5.54 -3.37
CA CYS A 551 -9.11 5.79 -3.04
C CYS A 551 -8.81 5.44 -1.58
N GLU A 552 -8.06 4.36 -1.36
CA GLU A 552 -7.61 3.93 -0.01
C GLU A 552 -6.37 4.69 0.50
N ASN A 553 -5.82 5.62 -0.29
CA ASN A 553 -4.62 6.34 0.09
C ASN A 553 -4.95 7.57 0.96
N ASP A 554 -4.68 7.48 2.26
CA ASP A 554 -4.92 8.55 3.23
C ASP A 554 -4.19 9.84 2.87
N ASP A 555 -2.99 9.75 2.29
CA ASP A 555 -2.15 10.87 1.88
C ASP A 555 -2.40 11.31 0.42
N CYS A 556 -3.59 11.05 -0.13
CA CYS A 556 -3.93 11.47 -1.49
C CYS A 556 -4.06 12.99 -1.60
N ILE A 557 -3.34 13.57 -2.57
CA ILE A 557 -3.29 15.02 -2.81
C ILE A 557 -4.28 15.50 -3.87
N TYR A 558 -4.95 14.57 -4.55
CA TYR A 558 -5.92 14.84 -5.60
C TYR A 558 -7.33 14.93 -5.03
N GLY A 559 -8.26 15.58 -5.75
CA GLY A 559 -9.63 15.73 -5.29
C GLY A 559 -10.43 14.45 -5.53
N HIS A 560 -11.18 13.98 -4.54
CA HIS A 560 -12.10 12.85 -4.68
C HIS A 560 -13.54 13.30 -4.98
N HIS A 561 -13.78 14.61 -4.96
CA HIS A 561 -14.99 15.28 -5.39
C HIS A 561 -14.65 16.69 -5.89
N CYS A 562 -15.53 17.31 -6.67
CA CYS A 562 -15.27 18.62 -7.25
C CYS A 562 -15.22 19.73 -6.16
N PRO A 563 -14.11 20.47 -6.00
CA PRO A 563 -14.01 21.53 -5.00
C PRO A 563 -14.59 22.88 -5.45
N SER A 564 -15.13 22.95 -6.67
CA SER A 564 -15.49 24.20 -7.35
C SER A 564 -17.00 24.43 -7.45
N VAL A 565 -17.80 23.75 -6.61
CA VAL A 565 -19.25 23.97 -6.57
C VAL A 565 -19.57 25.12 -5.62
N ARG A 566 -20.35 26.10 -6.10
CA ARG A 566 -20.85 27.23 -5.31
C ARG A 566 -22.31 27.44 -5.66
N ASP A 567 -23.18 27.55 -4.65
CA ASP A 567 -24.61 27.77 -4.82
C ASP A 567 -25.29 26.79 -5.80
N GLY A 568 -24.85 25.52 -5.78
CA GLY A 568 -25.36 24.47 -6.69
C GLY A 568 -24.91 24.59 -8.14
N VAL A 569 -23.90 25.42 -8.43
CA VAL A 569 -23.31 25.59 -9.76
C VAL A 569 -21.82 25.24 -9.73
N CYS A 570 -21.36 24.39 -10.65
CA CYS A 570 -19.93 24.19 -10.84
C CYS A 570 -19.34 25.41 -11.56
N VAL A 571 -18.50 26.18 -10.88
CA VAL A 571 -17.95 27.44 -11.41
C VAL A 571 -16.70 27.25 -12.28
N HIS A 572 -16.19 26.02 -12.41
CA HIS A 572 -15.02 25.74 -13.23
C HIS A 572 -15.41 25.54 -14.72
N PRO A 573 -14.95 26.40 -15.66
CA PRO A 573 -15.42 26.38 -17.06
C PRO A 573 -15.14 25.08 -17.81
N PHE A 574 -14.04 24.40 -17.48
CA PHE A 574 -13.66 23.09 -18.01
C PHE A 574 -13.39 22.15 -16.84
N CYS A 575 -14.44 21.80 -16.10
CA CYS A 575 -14.32 20.89 -14.97
C CYS A 575 -13.88 19.50 -15.48
N ARG A 576 -12.91 18.90 -14.77
CA ARG A 576 -12.37 17.57 -15.10
C ARG A 576 -13.00 16.45 -14.26
N PHE A 577 -13.86 16.82 -13.32
CA PHE A 577 -14.60 15.87 -12.48
C PHE A 577 -15.84 15.39 -13.23
N ASP A 578 -16.19 14.13 -13.04
CA ASP A 578 -17.39 13.53 -13.62
C ASP A 578 -18.66 14.00 -12.89
N GLU A 579 -19.83 13.83 -13.51
CA GLU A 579 -21.10 14.34 -12.98
C GLU A 579 -21.46 13.78 -11.59
N ASP A 580 -21.10 12.52 -11.33
CA ASP A 580 -21.26 11.82 -10.05
C ASP A 580 -20.31 12.32 -8.95
N GLN A 581 -19.24 13.03 -9.32
CA GLN A 581 -18.29 13.67 -8.40
C GLN A 581 -18.73 15.08 -7.99
N HIS A 582 -19.96 15.46 -8.32
CA HIS A 582 -20.60 16.71 -7.91
C HIS A 582 -21.82 16.43 -7.02
N PRO A 583 -22.20 17.39 -6.16
CA PRO A 583 -23.46 17.30 -5.42
C PRO A 583 -24.66 17.10 -6.35
N PRO A 584 -25.72 16.38 -5.92
CA PRO A 584 -26.93 16.17 -6.71
C PRO A 584 -27.52 17.51 -7.18
N ASN A 585 -28.04 17.53 -8.41
CA ASN A 585 -28.62 18.71 -9.05
C ASN A 585 -27.64 19.86 -9.32
N THR A 586 -26.32 19.60 -9.34
CA THR A 586 -25.34 20.61 -9.73
C THR A 586 -25.56 21.05 -11.17
N LYS A 587 -25.67 22.37 -11.38
CA LYS A 587 -25.74 22.96 -12.71
C LYS A 587 -24.34 23.17 -13.25
N PHE A 588 -24.13 22.76 -14.50
CA PHE A 588 -22.87 22.98 -15.22
C PHE A 588 -23.02 24.20 -16.13
N SER A 589 -22.14 25.18 -15.98
CA SER A 589 -22.06 26.30 -16.91
C SER A 589 -21.64 25.75 -18.28
N LYS A 590 -22.48 25.89 -19.30
CA LYS A 590 -22.25 25.33 -20.64
C LYS A 590 -21.03 25.98 -21.31
N THR A 591 -19.90 25.29 -21.31
CA THR A 591 -18.89 25.41 -22.36
C THR A 591 -18.22 24.05 -22.55
N ARG A 592 -18.86 23.17 -23.34
CA ARG A 592 -18.24 21.96 -23.86
C ARG A 592 -17.53 22.29 -25.16
#